data_AF-A0A2I8AFU4-F1
#
_entry.id   AF-A0A2I8AFU4-F1
#
_cell.length_a   1.000
_cell.length_b   1.000
_cell.length_c   1.000
_cell.angle_alpha   90.00
_cell.angle_beta   90.00
_cell.angle_gamma   90.00
#
_symmetry.space_group_name_H-M   'P 1'
#
loop_
_entity.id
_entity.type
_entity.pdbx_description
1 polymer ?
#
loop_
_entity_poly.entity_id
_entity_poly.type
_entity_poly.pdbx_seq_one_letter_code
_entity_poly.pdbx_strand_id
1 'polypeptide(L)' 'MQTKNKEQSYFLRYLSLIPVLAVIAISIAFSTWVIFNYFFPDLLFHPMP' A
#
# COMPACT_ATOMS: atom_id res chain seq x y z
N MET A 1 -27.64 -16.31 0.60
CA MET A 1 -26.55 -15.90 1.52
C MET A 1 -25.24 -16.65 1.27
N GLN A 2 -25.23 -17.99 1.15
CA GLN A 2 -23.98 -18.74 0.90
C GLN A 2 -23.21 -18.35 -0.37
N THR A 3 -23.89 -17.97 -1.45
CA THR A 3 -23.25 -17.55 -2.71
C THR A 3 -22.44 -16.27 -2.55
N LYS A 4 -22.97 -15.27 -1.84
CA LYS A 4 -22.26 -14.01 -1.55
C LYS A 4 -20.93 -14.23 -0.80
N ASN A 5 -20.89 -15.20 0.12
CA ASN A 5 -19.68 -15.51 0.87
C ASN A 5 -18.60 -16.16 -0.02
N LYS A 6 -19.00 -16.92 -1.05
CA LYS A 6 -18.06 -17.52 -2.01
C LYS A 6 -17.43 -16.47 -2.92
N GLU A 7 -18.24 -15.54 -3.45
CA GLU A 7 -17.76 -14.42 -4.26
C GLU A 7 -16.74 -13.56 -3.49
N GLN A 8 -17.04 -13.23 -2.22
CA GLN A 8 -16.11 -12.49 -1.36
C GLN A 8 -14.79 -13.27 -1.14
N SER A 9 -14.87 -14.58 -0.94
CA SER A 9 -13.67 -15.43 -0.78
C SER A 9 -12.79 -15.44 -2.02
N TYR A 10 -13.37 -15.55 -3.22
CA TYR A 10 -12.63 -15.46 -4.48
C TYR A 10 -11.99 -14.09 -4.68
N PHE A 11 -12.70 -13.02 -4.33
CA PHE A 11 -12.16 -11.66 -4.37
C PHE A 11 -10.96 -11.49 -3.43
N LEU A 12 -11.06 -11.95 -2.19
CA LEU A 12 -9.94 -11.90 -1.24
C LEU A 12 -8.76 -12.75 -1.71
N ARG A 13 -9.02 -13.91 -2.32
CA ARG A 13 -7.98 -14.76 -2.91
C ARG A 13 -7.27 -14.07 -4.07
N TYR A 14 -7.99 -13.35 -4.91
CA TYR A 14 -7.40 -12.51 -5.95
C TYR A 14 -6.53 -11.39 -5.35
N LEU A 15 -7.02 -10.73 -4.30
CA LEU A 15 -6.27 -9.67 -3.61
C LEU A 15 -4.98 -10.19 -2.98
N SER A 16 -4.95 -11.44 -2.53
CA SER A 16 -3.77 -12.11 -1.97
C SER A 16 -2.78 -12.64 -3.01
N LEU A 17 -3.04 -12.49 -4.32
CA LEU A 17 -2.07 -12.87 -5.35
C LEU A 17 -0.83 -11.97 -5.24
N ILE A 18 0.36 -12.59 -5.34
CA ILE A 18 1.66 -11.90 -5.28
C ILE A 18 1.70 -10.62 -6.14
N PRO A 19 1.33 -10.62 -7.44
CA PRO A 19 1.38 -9.41 -8.25
C PRO A 19 0.41 -8.32 -7.76
N VAL A 20 -0.76 -8.69 -7.24
CA VAL A 20 -1.76 -7.73 -6.74
C VAL A 20 -1.29 -7.10 -5.44
N LEU A 21 -0.80 -7.92 -4.50
CA LEU A 21 -0.20 -7.44 -3.26
C LEU A 21 1.03 -6.56 -3.51
N ALA A 22 1.88 -6.92 -4.47
CA ALA A 22 3.06 -6.13 -4.79
C ALA A 22 2.68 -4.71 -5.26
N VAL A 23 1.68 -4.57 -6.13
CA VAL A 23 1.20 -3.27 -6.59
C VAL A 23 0.61 -2.46 -5.43
N ILE A 24 -0.19 -3.09 -4.55
CA ILE A 24 -0.77 -2.41 -3.38
C ILE A 24 0.34 -1.94 -2.42
N ALA A 25 1.31 -2.79 -2.13
CA ALA A 25 2.43 -2.47 -1.24
C ALA A 25 3.28 -1.33 -1.80
N ILE A 26 3.63 -1.36 -3.09
CA ILE A 26 4.39 -0.30 -3.75
C ILE A 26 3.59 1.01 -3.76
N SER A 27 2.28 0.95 -4.05
CA SER A 27 1.41 2.13 -4.04
C SER A 27 1.36 2.80 -2.66
N ILE A 28 1.25 2.00 -1.59
CA ILE A 28 1.30 2.49 -0.21
C ILE A 28 2.66 3.11 0.09
N ALA A 29 3.75 2.38 -0.17
CA ALA A 29 5.11 2.85 0.09
C ALA A 29 5.42 4.16 -0.66
N PHE A 30 5.03 4.25 -1.93
CA PHE A 30 5.21 5.43 -2.75
C PHE A 30 4.37 6.60 -2.23
N SER A 31 3.11 6.36 -1.87
CA SER A 31 2.25 7.42 -1.31
C SER A 31 2.80 7.95 0.01
N THR A 32 3.28 7.07 0.90
CA THR A 32 3.94 7.47 2.14
C THR A 32 5.20 8.28 1.85
N TRP A 33 6.02 7.87 0.89
CA TRP A 33 7.23 8.59 0.50
C TRP A 33 6.92 9.98 -0.07
N VAL A 34 5.91 10.09 -0.95
CA VAL A 34 5.48 11.38 -1.51
C VAL A 34 4.98 12.32 -0.42
N ILE A 35 4.12 11.83 0.48
CA ILE A 35 3.59 12.64 1.58
C ILE A 35 4.71 13.10 2.50
N PHE A 36 5.68 12.24 2.81
CA PHE A 36 6.82 12.60 3.63
C PHE A 36 7.67 13.71 3.00
N ASN A 37 8.00 13.59 1.71
CA ASN A 37 8.76 14.62 0.99
C ASN A 37 7.95 15.90 0.75
N TYR A 38 6.61 15.84 0.75
CA TYR A 38 5.77 17.03 0.68
C TYR A 38 5.84 17.84 1.99
N PHE A 39 5.85 17.17 3.15
CA PHE A 39 5.96 17.83 4.45
C PHE A 39 7.39 18.21 4.84
N PHE A 40 8.38 17.41 4.42
CA PHE A 40 9.80 17.60 4.71
C PHE A 40 10.62 17.62 3.40
N PRO A 41 10.44 18.62 2.53
CA PRO A 41 11.04 18.64 1.20
C PRO A 41 12.57 18.73 1.22
N ASP A 42 13.13 19.45 2.19
CA ASP A 42 14.57 19.76 2.27
C ASP A 42 15.30 18.93 3.34
N LEU A 43 14.80 17.73 3.66
CA LEU A 43 15.44 16.83 4.62
C LEU A 43 16.59 16.05 3.96
N LEU A 44 17.69 16.74 3.67
CA LEU A 44 18.91 16.11 3.17
C LEU A 44 19.66 15.34 4.27
N PHE A 45 19.61 15.85 5.50
CA PHE A 45 20.21 15.22 6.69
C PHE A 45 19.21 15.28 7.85
N HIS A 46 19.31 14.33 8.76
CA HIS A 46 18.57 14.41 10.02
C HIS A 46 19.14 15.58 10.86
N PRO A 47 18.30 16.45 11.43
CA PRO A 47 18.79 17.55 12.26
C PRO A 47 19.59 16.99 13.45
N MET A 48 20.76 17.56 13.68
CA MET A 48 21.57 17.24 14.86
C MET A 48 20.94 17.89 16.11
N PRO A 49 21.00 17.23 17.28
CA PRO A 49 20.40 17.71 18.52
C PRO A 49 21.05 18.99 19.05
#